data_AF-A0A6J1NDI0-F1
#
_entry.id   AF-A0A6J1NDI0-F1
#
_cell.length_a   1.000
_cell.length_b   1.000
_cell.length_c   1.000
_cell.angle_alpha   90.00
_cell.angle_beta   90.00
_cell.angle_gamma   90.00
#
_symmetry.space_group_name_H-M   'P 1'
#
loop_
_entity.id
_entity.type
_entity.pdbx_description
1 polymer ?
#
loop_
_entity_poly.entity_id
_entity_poly.type
_entity_poly.pdbx_seq_one_letter_code
_entity_poly.pdbx_strand_id
1 'polypeptide(L)'
;MDVFLTGFPKKLLVAVSVVIVLAMCVTPADARSVEHRRRHQRRPDTMAELTKDTMKRPKNSSTEQYKNATRKIKHKLRNTKRFFDQDRRRLNETKEYRDGMPVWLPAVNFVDIHFHDYRTPRKAGKSITERKFAYLMPKLHKTLKEYQVIFKRLQNVQLNTSDESFNSYVAVRKHLLSNSLAKLYSTIAEIQENMVAVKMPIPHFDESRMKLETLKTKVDATQCLKNDYIAFRGYGNLLNNWYYEFRCPLNKKSDKKCAGFHAKMKEKLGNKRYKNRNNVSITS
;
A
#
# COMPACT_ATOMS: atom_id res chain seq x y z
N MET A 1 -11.58 8.20 -71.84
CA MET A 1 -10.94 7.60 -70.66
C MET A 1 -9.90 8.62 -70.17
N ASP A 2 -10.28 9.74 -69.56
CA ASP A 2 -11.01 9.88 -68.30
C ASP A 2 -10.61 8.79 -67.29
N VAL A 3 -9.81 9.14 -66.28
CA VAL A 3 -10.33 9.52 -64.96
C VAL A 3 -9.19 10.11 -64.10
N PHE A 4 -9.34 11.41 -63.81
CA PHE A 4 -9.02 12.15 -62.58
C PHE A 4 -7.75 11.80 -61.76
N LEU A 5 -6.70 12.60 -61.98
CA LEU A 5 -5.56 12.79 -61.08
C LEU A 5 -5.49 14.22 -60.50
N THR A 6 -6.63 14.92 -60.41
CA THR A 6 -6.70 16.28 -59.87
C THR A 6 -7.76 16.38 -58.78
N GLY A 7 -7.31 16.36 -57.52
CA GLY A 7 -8.15 16.75 -56.40
C GLY A 7 -8.09 15.83 -55.19
N PHE A 8 -6.92 15.61 -54.62
CA PHE A 8 -6.86 15.27 -53.19
C PHE A 8 -6.77 16.58 -52.39
N PRO A 9 -7.85 17.05 -51.75
CA PRO A 9 -7.78 18.25 -50.93
C PRO A 9 -6.77 18.02 -49.80
N LYS A 10 -5.83 18.97 -49.60
CA LYS A 10 -4.74 18.85 -48.62
C LYS A 10 -5.22 18.43 -47.22
N LYS A 11 -6.43 18.84 -46.84
CA LYS A 11 -7.10 18.46 -45.58
C LYS A 11 -7.41 16.95 -45.49
N LEU A 12 -7.78 16.31 -46.60
CA LEU A 12 -8.04 14.88 -46.68
C LEU A 12 -6.74 14.07 -46.60
N LEU A 13 -5.66 14.56 -47.22
CA LEU A 13 -4.35 13.92 -47.15
C LEU A 13 -3.77 13.98 -45.72
N VAL A 14 -4.00 15.10 -45.03
CA VAL A 14 -3.66 15.25 -43.59
C VAL A 14 -4.55 14.35 -42.71
N ALA A 15 -5.85 14.23 -43.01
CA ALA A 15 -6.72 13.33 -42.27
C ALA A 15 -6.31 11.86 -42.45
N VAL A 16 -5.97 11.44 -43.68
CA VAL A 16 -5.51 10.08 -43.98
C VAL A 16 -4.16 9.80 -43.31
N SER A 17 -3.22 10.75 -43.31
CA SER A 17 -1.94 10.56 -42.62
C SER A 17 -2.10 10.50 -41.10
N VAL A 18 -2.98 11.30 -40.51
CA VAL A 18 -3.32 11.21 -39.07
C VAL A 18 -3.99 9.88 -38.75
N VAL A 19 -4.90 9.37 -39.59
CA VAL A 19 -5.52 8.04 -39.41
C VAL A 19 -4.51 6.91 -39.54
N ILE A 20 -3.56 6.99 -40.47
CA ILE A 20 -2.48 6.00 -40.63
C ILE A 20 -1.53 6.02 -39.41
N VAL A 21 -1.15 7.22 -38.94
CA VAL A 21 -0.31 7.36 -37.73
C VAL A 21 -1.05 6.85 -36.50
N LEU A 22 -2.35 7.17 -36.35
CA LEU A 22 -3.17 6.62 -35.27
C LEU A 22 -3.34 5.12 -35.40
N ALA A 23 -3.52 4.56 -36.61
CA ALA A 23 -3.56 3.11 -36.81
C ALA A 23 -2.24 2.44 -36.42
N MET A 24 -1.10 3.01 -36.80
CA MET A 24 0.24 2.53 -36.39
C MET A 24 0.50 2.69 -34.88
N CYS A 25 -0.03 3.74 -34.25
CA CYS A 25 0.09 3.99 -32.81
C CYS A 25 -0.94 3.21 -31.96
N VAL A 26 -2.06 2.78 -32.53
CA VAL A 26 -3.14 2.01 -31.87
C VAL A 26 -3.03 0.50 -32.15
N THR A 27 -2.15 0.07 -33.04
CA THR A 27 -1.66 -1.33 -33.07
C THR A 27 -0.43 -1.56 -32.16
N PRO A 28 -0.57 -1.57 -30.82
CA PRO A 28 0.39 -2.31 -30.01
C PRO A 28 -0.32 -3.16 -28.95
N ALA A 29 -0.76 -4.37 -29.29
CA ALA A 29 -1.05 -5.39 -28.27
C ALA A 29 -1.01 -6.82 -28.83
N ASP A 30 -1.58 -7.05 -30.02
CA ASP A 30 -1.85 -8.43 -30.44
C ASP A 30 -0.63 -9.15 -31.00
N ALA A 31 0.29 -8.48 -31.70
CA ALA A 31 1.50 -9.12 -32.23
C ALA A 31 2.46 -9.63 -31.14
N ARG A 32 2.56 -8.94 -29.99
CA ARG A 32 3.35 -9.42 -28.84
C ARG A 32 2.66 -10.56 -28.08
N SER A 33 1.34 -10.68 -28.17
CA SER A 33 0.59 -11.77 -27.55
C SER A 33 0.73 -13.09 -28.33
N VAL A 34 0.79 -13.02 -29.67
CA VAL A 34 0.95 -14.21 -30.52
C VAL A 34 2.35 -14.82 -30.42
N GLU A 35 3.40 -14.00 -30.32
CA GLU A 35 4.78 -14.48 -30.16
C GLU A 35 5.00 -15.17 -28.80
N HIS A 36 4.41 -14.62 -27.72
CA HIS A 36 4.47 -15.25 -26.39
C HIS A 36 3.65 -16.54 -26.31
N ARG A 37 2.60 -16.69 -27.13
CA ARG A 37 1.78 -17.90 -27.21
C ARG A 37 2.46 -19.00 -28.05
N ARG A 38 3.18 -18.64 -29.13
CA ARG A 38 3.94 -19.58 -29.98
C ARG A 38 5.12 -20.24 -29.26
N ARG A 39 5.80 -19.54 -28.34
CA ARG A 39 6.90 -20.12 -27.54
C ARG A 39 6.46 -21.21 -26.57
N HIS A 40 5.17 -21.30 -26.24
CA HIS A 40 4.64 -22.35 -25.36
C HIS A 40 4.15 -23.60 -26.11
N GLN A 41 4.14 -23.60 -27.45
CA GLN A 41 3.61 -24.72 -28.26
C GLN A 41 4.66 -25.51 -29.04
N ARG A 42 5.96 -25.19 -28.93
CA ARG A 42 7.02 -26.05 -29.47
C ARG A 42 7.68 -26.84 -28.35
N ARG A 43 7.03 -27.92 -27.91
CA ARG A 43 7.74 -29.13 -27.48
C ARG A 43 7.44 -30.21 -28.52
N PRO A 44 8.45 -30.85 -29.11
CA PRO A 44 8.22 -32.01 -29.96
C PRO A 44 7.72 -33.16 -29.10
N ASP A 45 6.56 -33.69 -29.48
CA ASP A 45 6.06 -34.99 -29.04
C ASP A 45 6.97 -36.05 -29.64
N THR A 46 7.95 -36.53 -28.87
CA THR A 46 8.55 -37.87 -29.06
C THR A 46 9.50 -38.21 -27.91
N MET A 47 9.16 -39.30 -27.20
CA MET A 47 10.07 -40.22 -26.52
C MET A 47 10.92 -39.65 -25.37
N ALA A 48 10.28 -39.44 -24.21
CA ALA A 48 10.94 -39.55 -22.90
C ALA A 48 9.90 -39.80 -21.79
N GLU A 49 9.11 -40.88 -21.93
CA GLU A 49 8.52 -41.52 -20.77
C GLU A 49 9.64 -42.32 -20.09
N LEU A 50 10.18 -41.79 -18.99
CA LEU A 50 10.77 -42.54 -17.89
C LEU A 50 11.04 -41.59 -16.71
N THR A 51 10.11 -41.65 -15.74
CA THR A 51 10.32 -41.34 -14.31
C THR A 51 10.84 -39.94 -13.94
N LYS A 52 10.00 -38.91 -14.02
CA LYS A 52 10.21 -37.68 -13.22
C LYS A 52 8.93 -37.03 -12.68
N ASP A 53 7.84 -37.79 -12.59
CA ASP A 53 6.55 -37.32 -12.06
C ASP A 53 6.16 -38.10 -10.81
N THR A 54 6.96 -38.07 -9.74
CA THR A 54 6.47 -38.51 -8.41
C THR A 54 7.30 -38.05 -7.20
N MET A 55 7.87 -36.85 -7.22
CA MET A 55 8.32 -36.20 -5.98
C MET A 55 7.97 -34.71 -5.94
N LYS A 56 6.70 -34.37 -6.18
CA LYS A 56 6.17 -33.13 -5.60
C LYS A 56 6.12 -33.34 -4.09
N ARG A 57 7.18 -32.89 -3.41
CA ARG A 57 7.27 -32.78 -1.94
C ARG A 57 5.89 -32.40 -1.39
N PRO A 58 5.33 -33.14 -0.41
CA PRO A 58 3.97 -32.87 0.08
C PRO A 58 3.88 -31.40 0.48
N LYS A 59 3.07 -30.64 -0.26
CA LYS A 59 2.80 -29.24 0.06
C LYS A 59 2.08 -29.24 1.39
N ASN A 60 2.74 -28.77 2.44
CA ASN A 60 2.11 -28.60 3.74
C ASN A 60 0.92 -27.62 3.58
N SER A 61 -0.31 -28.16 3.65
CA SER A 61 -1.57 -27.44 3.38
C SER A 61 -1.70 -26.17 4.24
N SER A 62 -1.22 -26.24 5.49
CA SER A 62 -1.16 -25.10 6.42
C SER A 62 -0.31 -23.95 5.86
N THR A 63 0.86 -24.23 5.27
CA THR A 63 1.73 -23.17 4.73
C THR A 63 1.09 -22.44 3.55
N GLU A 64 0.34 -23.14 2.70
CA GLU A 64 -0.36 -22.52 1.57
C GLU A 64 -1.53 -21.64 2.02
N GLN A 65 -2.24 -22.00 3.09
CA GLN A 65 -3.28 -21.15 3.69
C GLN A 65 -2.70 -19.80 4.12
N TYR A 66 -1.59 -19.78 4.86
CA TYR A 66 -0.93 -18.51 5.26
C TYR A 66 -0.41 -17.70 4.07
N LYS A 67 0.11 -18.34 3.01
CA LYS A 67 0.53 -17.65 1.78
C LYS A 67 -0.66 -17.00 1.09
N ASN A 68 -1.78 -17.71 0.96
CA ASN A 68 -2.99 -17.22 0.33
C ASN A 68 -3.60 -16.06 1.13
N ALA A 69 -3.68 -16.19 2.46
CA ALA A 69 -4.12 -15.13 3.36
C ALA A 69 -3.25 -13.87 3.22
N THR A 70 -1.92 -14.04 3.27
CA THR A 70 -0.97 -12.93 3.05
C THR A 70 -1.17 -12.27 1.68
N ARG A 71 -1.43 -13.07 0.63
CA ARG A 71 -1.65 -12.57 -0.73
C ARG A 71 -2.93 -11.72 -0.78
N LYS A 72 -4.04 -12.18 -0.20
CA LYS A 72 -5.31 -11.43 -0.15
C LYS A 72 -5.13 -10.08 0.55
N ILE A 73 -4.52 -10.09 1.74
CA ILE A 73 -4.23 -8.87 2.51
C ILE A 73 -3.34 -7.90 1.74
N LYS A 74 -2.28 -8.39 1.08
CA LYS A 74 -1.41 -7.55 0.24
C LYS A 74 -2.19 -6.87 -0.90
N HIS A 75 -3.10 -7.60 -1.56
CA HIS A 75 -3.92 -7.03 -2.63
C HIS A 75 -4.90 -5.99 -2.09
N LYS A 76 -5.54 -6.28 -0.95
CA LYS A 76 -6.41 -5.33 -0.26
C LYS A 76 -5.68 -4.04 0.07
N LEU A 77 -4.50 -4.13 0.70
CA LEU A 77 -3.68 -2.97 1.04
C LEU A 77 -3.26 -2.16 -0.19
N ARG A 78 -2.89 -2.83 -1.29
CA ARG A 78 -2.58 -2.15 -2.55
C ARG A 78 -3.75 -1.32 -3.04
N ASN A 79 -4.96 -1.88 -2.99
CA ASN A 79 -6.17 -1.21 -3.43
C ASN A 79 -6.52 -0.04 -2.51
N THR A 80 -6.55 -0.26 -1.19
CA THR A 80 -6.81 0.79 -0.18
C THR A 80 -5.86 1.96 -0.33
N LYS A 81 -4.57 1.68 -0.52
CA LYS A 81 -3.55 2.69 -0.82
C LYS A 81 -3.86 3.46 -2.11
N ARG A 82 -4.16 2.74 -3.20
CA ARG A 82 -4.44 3.39 -4.50
C ARG A 82 -5.65 4.33 -4.41
N PHE A 83 -6.73 3.90 -3.77
CA PHE A 83 -7.92 4.73 -3.59
C PHE A 83 -7.64 5.93 -2.70
N PHE A 84 -6.95 5.73 -1.57
CA PHE A 84 -6.56 6.83 -0.70
C PHE A 84 -5.69 7.86 -1.43
N ASP A 85 -4.69 7.42 -2.20
CA ASP A 85 -3.84 8.32 -2.99
C ASP A 85 -4.62 9.09 -4.06
N GLN A 86 -5.68 8.49 -4.63
CA GLN A 86 -6.54 9.14 -5.62
C GLN A 86 -7.43 10.20 -4.97
N ASP A 87 -8.10 9.85 -3.87
CA ASP A 87 -9.00 10.76 -3.18
C ASP A 87 -8.23 11.92 -2.53
N ARG A 88 -7.05 11.64 -1.96
CA ARG A 88 -6.19 12.66 -1.33
C ARG A 88 -5.69 13.71 -2.32
N ARG A 89 -5.47 13.37 -3.59
CA ARG A 89 -5.06 14.36 -4.63
C ARG A 89 -6.11 15.45 -4.86
N ARG A 90 -7.37 15.21 -4.47
CA ARG A 90 -8.44 16.21 -4.56
C ARG A 90 -8.32 17.29 -3.47
N LEU A 91 -7.57 17.02 -2.40
CA LEU A 91 -7.21 18.04 -1.43
C LEU A 91 -5.98 18.81 -1.94
N ASN A 92 -6.13 20.12 -2.11
CA ASN A 92 -5.01 21.01 -2.36
C ASN A 92 -4.30 21.31 -1.02
N GLU A 93 -3.64 20.29 -0.46
CA GLU A 93 -2.97 20.38 0.83
C GLU A 93 -1.82 21.41 0.77
N THR A 94 -1.87 22.46 1.58
CA THR A 94 -0.72 23.35 1.76
C THR A 94 0.43 22.55 2.39
N LYS A 95 1.63 22.70 1.85
CA LYS A 95 2.84 22.01 2.35
C LYS A 95 3.42 22.66 3.62
N GLU A 96 2.70 23.61 4.19
CA GLU A 96 3.15 24.49 5.27
C GLU A 96 3.26 23.76 6.62
N TYR A 97 2.41 22.76 6.85
CA TYR A 97 2.32 22.06 8.14
C TYR A 97 3.28 20.86 8.26
N ARG A 98 4.54 21.02 7.85
CA ARG A 98 5.53 19.92 7.86
C ARG A 98 6.06 19.55 9.24
N ASP A 99 5.88 20.41 10.23
CA ASP A 99 6.59 20.32 11.50
C ASP A 99 5.80 19.65 12.62
N GLY A 100 6.51 18.77 13.34
CA GLY A 100 6.03 18.03 14.50
C GLY A 100 5.29 16.73 14.17
N MET A 101 5.59 15.67 14.91
CA MET A 101 4.81 14.43 14.93
C MET A 101 4.01 14.43 16.24
N PRO A 102 2.70 14.72 16.21
CA PRO A 102 1.92 14.82 17.44
C PRO A 102 1.78 13.46 18.11
N VAL A 103 1.65 13.46 19.43
CA VAL A 103 1.60 12.25 20.27
C VAL A 103 0.41 11.33 19.98
N TRP A 104 -0.68 11.87 19.42
CA TRP A 104 -1.84 11.09 18.98
C TRP A 104 -1.61 10.34 17.67
N LEU A 105 -0.57 10.68 16.90
CA LEU A 105 -0.30 10.04 15.61
C LEU A 105 0.37 8.67 15.81
N PRO A 106 -0.14 7.59 15.18
CA PRO A 106 0.40 6.25 15.40
C PRO A 106 1.85 6.13 14.92
N ALA A 107 2.72 5.66 15.81
CA ALA A 107 4.12 5.39 15.50
C ALA A 107 4.34 3.89 15.25
N VAL A 108 4.85 3.56 14.07
CA VAL A 108 5.16 2.17 13.69
C VAL A 108 6.63 2.05 13.36
N ASN A 109 7.32 1.18 14.09
CA ASN A 109 8.73 0.93 13.83
C ASN A 109 8.91 -0.08 12.69
N PHE A 110 8.80 0.43 11.46
CA PHE A 110 9.02 -0.38 10.25
C PHE A 110 10.45 -0.89 10.11
N VAL A 111 11.45 -0.24 10.74
CA VAL A 111 12.82 -0.76 10.73
C VAL A 111 12.88 -2.08 11.49
N ASP A 112 12.35 -2.10 12.71
CA ASP A 112 12.33 -3.30 13.54
C ASP A 112 11.46 -4.40 12.92
N ILE A 113 10.34 -4.04 12.28
CA ILE A 113 9.50 -4.99 11.53
C ILE A 113 10.26 -5.59 10.35
N HIS A 114 10.92 -4.73 9.56
CA HIS A 114 11.56 -5.13 8.32
C HIS A 114 12.74 -6.06 8.56
N PHE A 115 13.57 -5.74 9.55
CA PHE A 115 14.75 -6.52 9.93
C PHE A 115 14.48 -7.57 11.01
N HIS A 116 13.22 -7.87 11.32
CA HIS A 116 12.88 -8.90 12.28
C HIS A 116 13.39 -10.28 11.83
N ASP A 117 14.08 -11.00 12.72
CA ASP A 117 14.52 -12.36 12.45
C ASP A 117 13.38 -13.37 12.69
N TYR A 118 12.81 -13.88 11.60
CA TYR A 118 11.76 -14.90 11.63
C TYR A 118 12.30 -16.33 11.77
N ARG A 119 13.62 -16.53 11.77
CA ARG A 119 14.24 -17.86 11.81
C ARG A 119 14.42 -18.40 13.23
N THR A 120 14.31 -17.55 14.25
CA THR A 120 14.59 -17.92 15.65
C THR A 120 13.82 -19.19 16.08
N PRO A 121 14.50 -20.19 16.67
CA PRO A 121 13.98 -21.55 16.88
C PRO A 121 12.99 -21.71 18.05
N ARG A 122 12.63 -20.62 18.76
CA ARG A 122 11.81 -20.66 20.00
C ARG A 122 10.42 -21.29 19.85
N LYS A 123 9.97 -21.62 18.63
CA LYS A 123 8.74 -22.39 18.36
C LYS A 123 9.03 -23.45 17.30
N ALA A 124 9.48 -24.63 17.73
CA ALA A 124 9.60 -25.79 16.87
C ALA A 124 8.26 -26.07 16.15
N GLY A 125 8.32 -26.48 14.88
CA GLY A 125 7.13 -26.89 14.10
C GLY A 125 6.45 -25.83 13.24
N LYS A 126 6.71 -24.52 13.42
CA LYS A 126 6.06 -23.47 12.59
C LYS A 126 6.86 -23.08 11.35
N SER A 127 6.17 -22.98 10.22
CA SER A 127 6.78 -22.51 8.96
C SER A 127 7.23 -21.04 9.08
N ILE A 128 8.21 -20.61 8.27
CA ILE A 128 8.61 -19.19 8.21
C ILE A 128 7.43 -18.30 7.79
N THR A 129 6.57 -18.78 6.90
CA THR A 129 5.38 -18.04 6.45
C THR A 129 4.41 -17.82 7.60
N GLU A 130 4.13 -18.86 8.38
CA GLU A 130 3.28 -18.76 9.56
C GLU A 130 3.87 -17.80 10.60
N ARG A 131 5.16 -17.92 10.90
CA ARG A 131 5.85 -17.00 11.82
C ARG A 131 5.75 -15.54 11.37
N LYS A 132 5.92 -15.28 10.08
CA LYS A 132 5.74 -13.94 9.49
C LYS A 132 4.31 -13.45 9.65
N PHE A 133 3.33 -14.27 9.30
CA PHE A 133 1.93 -13.90 9.42
C PHE A 133 1.56 -13.56 10.87
N ALA A 134 1.91 -14.43 11.82
CA ALA A 134 1.65 -14.25 13.24
C ALA A 134 2.33 -13.01 13.83
N TYR A 135 3.49 -12.63 13.31
CA TYR A 135 4.19 -11.42 13.75
C TYR A 135 3.63 -10.13 13.13
N LEU A 136 3.28 -10.15 11.85
CA LEU A 136 2.91 -8.95 11.08
C LEU A 136 1.44 -8.57 11.27
N MET A 137 0.53 -9.54 11.26
CA MET A 137 -0.91 -9.27 11.25
C MET A 137 -1.41 -8.51 12.48
N PRO A 138 -1.01 -8.84 13.72
CA PRO A 138 -1.40 -8.05 14.90
C PRO A 138 -0.97 -6.59 14.81
N LYS A 139 0.22 -6.32 14.26
CA LYS A 139 0.75 -4.97 14.11
C LYS A 139 0.00 -4.20 13.03
N LEU A 140 -0.25 -4.84 11.89
CA LEU A 140 -1.04 -4.25 10.82
C LEU A 140 -2.45 -3.90 11.32
N HIS A 141 -3.15 -4.87 11.93
CA HIS A 141 -4.49 -4.70 12.48
C HIS A 141 -4.56 -3.54 13.49
N LYS A 142 -3.66 -3.54 14.49
CA LYS A 142 -3.56 -2.46 15.47
C LYS A 142 -3.42 -1.09 14.78
N THR A 143 -2.48 -0.96 13.86
CA THR A 143 -2.19 0.35 13.25
C THR A 143 -3.33 0.87 12.36
N LEU A 144 -4.08 -0.03 11.71
CA LEU A 144 -5.28 0.34 10.96
C LEU A 144 -6.43 0.74 11.90
N LYS A 145 -6.60 0.04 13.02
CA LYS A 145 -7.56 0.40 14.07
C LYS A 145 -7.25 1.78 14.68
N GLU A 146 -5.99 2.11 14.93
CA GLU A 146 -5.60 3.43 15.42
C GLU A 146 -6.02 4.55 14.44
N TYR A 147 -5.76 4.38 13.14
CA TYR A 147 -6.22 5.35 12.14
C TYR A 147 -7.74 5.38 11.98
N GLN A 148 -8.44 4.28 12.27
CA GLN A 148 -9.90 4.26 12.28
C GLN A 148 -10.46 5.21 13.34
N VAL A 149 -9.89 5.17 14.54
CA VAL A 149 -10.28 6.05 15.65
C VAL A 149 -9.96 7.51 15.31
N ILE A 150 -8.78 7.78 14.75
CA ILE A 150 -8.37 9.14 14.35
C ILE A 150 -9.31 9.69 13.28
N PHE A 151 -9.60 8.93 12.22
CA PHE A 151 -10.47 9.42 11.16
C PHE A 151 -11.92 9.63 11.61
N LYS A 152 -12.44 8.78 12.51
CA LYS A 152 -13.74 9.05 13.16
C LYS A 152 -13.72 10.35 13.94
N ARG A 153 -12.66 10.58 14.72
CA ARG A 153 -12.51 11.79 15.53
C ARG A 153 -12.40 13.04 14.65
N LEU A 154 -11.64 12.97 13.55
CA LEU A 154 -11.54 14.03 12.57
C LEU A 154 -12.87 14.30 11.86
N GLN A 155 -13.65 13.26 11.54
CA GLN A 155 -14.97 13.42 10.92
C GLN A 155 -15.94 14.22 11.81
N ASN A 156 -15.78 14.12 13.14
CA ASN A 156 -16.60 14.81 14.14
C ASN A 156 -16.00 16.15 14.61
N VAL A 157 -15.04 16.71 13.86
CA VAL A 157 -14.52 18.06 14.14
C VAL A 157 -15.61 19.10 13.86
N GLN A 158 -15.88 19.94 14.87
CA GLN A 158 -16.76 21.10 14.79
C GLN A 158 -15.91 22.32 14.46
N LEU A 159 -16.29 23.00 13.38
CA LEU A 159 -15.60 24.18 12.87
C LEU A 159 -16.45 25.41 13.21
N ASN A 160 -15.86 26.33 13.97
CA ASN A 160 -16.47 27.64 14.19
C ASN A 160 -15.92 28.59 13.13
N THR A 161 -16.45 28.56 11.92
CA THR A 161 -16.06 29.50 10.85
C THR A 161 -17.28 29.96 10.07
N SER A 162 -17.31 31.26 9.76
CA SER A 162 -18.26 31.90 8.84
C SER A 162 -17.64 32.16 7.45
N ASP A 163 -16.51 31.50 7.15
CA ASP A 163 -15.74 31.73 5.92
C ASP A 163 -16.20 30.81 4.78
N GLU A 164 -16.84 31.41 3.76
CA GLU A 164 -17.33 30.69 2.58
C GLU A 164 -16.24 29.96 1.81
N SER A 165 -15.01 30.47 1.78
CA SER A 165 -13.89 29.83 1.07
C SER A 165 -13.48 28.51 1.73
N PHE A 166 -13.63 28.41 3.05
CA PHE A 166 -13.35 27.21 3.81
C PHE A 166 -14.44 26.13 3.66
N ASN A 167 -15.69 26.53 3.37
CA ASN A 167 -16.79 25.58 3.19
C ASN A 167 -16.56 24.58 2.04
N SER A 168 -15.92 25.02 0.95
CA SER A 168 -15.52 24.12 -0.15
C SER A 168 -14.53 23.04 0.32
N TYR A 169 -13.54 23.43 1.12
CA TYR A 169 -12.61 22.49 1.73
C TYR A 169 -13.33 21.48 2.64
N VAL A 170 -14.26 21.94 3.48
CA VAL A 170 -15.04 21.09 4.40
C VAL A 170 -15.82 20.01 3.64
N ALA A 171 -16.42 20.33 2.50
CA ALA A 171 -17.13 19.36 1.68
C ALA A 171 -16.20 18.26 1.14
N VAL A 172 -15.05 18.64 0.55
CA VAL A 172 -14.06 17.68 0.03
C VAL A 172 -13.47 16.83 1.15
N ARG A 173 -13.15 17.45 2.28
CA ARG A 173 -12.68 16.79 3.50
C ARG A 173 -13.65 15.73 4.00
N LYS A 174 -14.94 16.06 4.11
CA LYS A 174 -15.99 15.13 4.55
C LYS A 174 -16.07 13.91 3.64
N HIS A 175 -16.00 14.12 2.32
CA HIS A 175 -15.98 13.04 1.34
C HIS A 175 -14.74 12.14 1.49
N LEU A 176 -13.54 12.73 1.59
CA LEU A 176 -12.30 11.97 1.77
C LEU A 176 -12.32 11.14 3.07
N LEU A 177 -12.74 11.73 4.20
CA LEU A 177 -12.80 11.03 5.47
C LEU A 177 -13.80 9.87 5.43
N SER A 178 -14.99 10.09 4.85
CA SER A 178 -16.00 9.05 4.68
C SER A 178 -15.49 7.88 3.85
N ASN A 179 -14.91 8.15 2.67
CA ASN A 179 -14.35 7.12 1.81
C ASN A 179 -13.19 6.39 2.48
N SER A 180 -12.29 7.13 3.12
CA SER A 180 -11.13 6.56 3.82
C SER A 180 -11.57 5.64 4.95
N LEU A 181 -12.56 6.04 5.75
CA LEU A 181 -13.16 5.21 6.79
C LEU A 181 -13.79 3.95 6.20
N ALA A 182 -14.64 4.06 5.18
CA ALA A 182 -15.29 2.91 4.56
C ALA A 182 -14.27 1.88 4.03
N LYS A 183 -13.21 2.35 3.35
CA LYS A 183 -12.13 1.48 2.87
C LYS A 183 -11.30 0.90 4.01
N LEU A 184 -11.07 1.66 5.07
CA LEU A 184 -10.36 1.19 6.25
C LEU A 184 -11.12 0.09 6.96
N TYR A 185 -12.43 0.27 7.20
CA TYR A 185 -13.34 -0.77 7.70
C TYR A 185 -13.25 -2.05 6.87
N SER A 186 -13.41 -1.92 5.56
CA SER A 186 -13.33 -3.06 4.64
C SER A 186 -11.95 -3.74 4.64
N THR A 187 -10.87 -2.98 4.88
CA THR A 187 -9.51 -3.52 4.98
C THR A 187 -9.29 -4.27 6.29
N ILE A 188 -9.79 -3.71 7.39
CA ILE A 188 -9.72 -4.34 8.71
C ILE A 188 -10.51 -5.65 8.73
N ALA A 189 -11.72 -5.66 8.15
CA ALA A 189 -12.55 -6.86 8.01
C ALA A 189 -11.81 -7.96 7.22
N GLU A 190 -11.25 -7.65 6.05
CA GLU A 190 -10.46 -8.60 5.26
C GLU A 190 -9.30 -9.19 6.08
N ILE A 191 -8.59 -8.35 6.85
CA ILE A 191 -7.50 -8.83 7.70
C ILE A 191 -8.03 -9.78 8.76
N GLN A 192 -9.10 -9.41 9.47
CA GLN A 192 -9.72 -10.24 10.50
C GLN A 192 -10.22 -11.58 9.95
N GLU A 193 -10.91 -11.59 8.82
CA GLU A 193 -11.35 -12.80 8.13
C GLU A 193 -10.18 -13.73 7.79
N ASN A 194 -9.09 -13.17 7.25
CA ASN A 194 -7.90 -13.96 6.91
C ASN A 194 -7.13 -14.44 8.15
N MET A 195 -7.25 -13.76 9.30
CA MET A 195 -6.71 -14.23 10.58
C MET A 195 -7.52 -15.40 11.13
N VAL A 196 -8.85 -15.29 11.12
CA VAL A 196 -9.77 -16.35 11.53
C VAL A 196 -9.60 -17.59 10.64
N ALA A 197 -9.48 -17.41 9.32
CA ALA A 197 -9.30 -18.51 8.36
C ALA A 197 -8.06 -19.37 8.63
N VAL A 198 -7.03 -18.81 9.26
CA VAL A 198 -5.80 -19.52 9.65
C VAL A 198 -5.72 -19.78 11.16
N LYS A 199 -6.88 -19.74 11.84
CA LYS A 199 -7.05 -20.00 13.28
C LYS A 199 -6.16 -19.10 14.16
N MET A 200 -5.90 -17.88 13.73
CA MET A 200 -5.17 -16.90 14.53
C MET A 200 -6.17 -15.99 15.26
N PRO A 201 -6.05 -15.84 16.59
CA PRO A 201 -6.94 -14.97 17.34
C PRO A 201 -6.77 -13.51 16.90
N ILE A 202 -7.88 -12.77 16.90
CA ILE A 202 -7.88 -11.34 16.65
C ILE A 202 -7.41 -10.64 17.94
N PRO A 203 -6.30 -9.89 17.93
CA PRO A 203 -5.88 -9.14 19.11
C PRO A 203 -6.95 -8.15 19.53
N HIS A 204 -7.16 -8.05 20.85
CA HIS A 204 -7.97 -6.98 21.41
C HIS A 204 -7.35 -5.61 21.08
N PHE A 205 -8.19 -4.64 20.75
CA PHE A 205 -7.78 -3.27 20.49
C PHE A 205 -8.41 -2.36 21.53
N ASP A 206 -7.54 -1.71 22.30
CA ASP A 206 -7.91 -0.83 23.39
C ASP A 206 -7.67 0.64 22.97
N GLU A 207 -8.76 1.37 22.78
CA GLU A 207 -8.77 2.77 22.37
C GLU A 207 -8.19 3.70 23.46
N SER A 208 -8.28 3.30 24.73
CA SER A 208 -7.82 4.12 25.87
C SER A 208 -6.30 4.35 25.88
N ARG A 209 -5.55 3.50 25.17
CA ARG A 209 -4.09 3.64 25.04
C ARG A 209 -3.67 4.73 24.07
N MET A 210 -4.61 5.30 23.32
CA MET A 210 -4.34 6.38 22.38
C MET A 210 -4.41 7.73 23.10
N LYS A 211 -3.40 8.59 22.91
CA LYS A 211 -3.31 9.93 23.52
C LYS A 211 -4.13 10.98 22.76
N LEU A 212 -5.44 10.76 22.67
CA LEU A 212 -6.35 11.54 21.81
C LEU A 212 -6.77 12.90 22.41
N GLU A 213 -6.43 13.17 23.68
CA GLU A 213 -6.83 14.38 24.41
C GLU A 213 -6.33 15.65 23.69
N THR A 214 -5.16 15.54 23.07
CA THR A 214 -4.52 16.62 22.30
C THR A 214 -5.09 16.80 20.89
N LEU A 215 -5.87 15.84 20.40
CA LEU A 215 -6.63 15.94 19.14
C LEU A 215 -8.03 16.49 19.45
N LYS A 216 -8.13 17.81 19.63
CA LYS A 216 -9.41 18.49 19.95
C LYS A 216 -10.39 18.40 18.78
N THR A 217 -11.67 18.25 19.10
CA THR A 217 -12.77 18.24 18.11
C THR A 217 -13.31 19.63 17.81
N LYS A 218 -13.17 20.59 18.73
CA LYS A 218 -13.49 22.00 18.50
C LYS A 218 -12.19 22.74 18.17
N VAL A 219 -12.03 23.16 16.91
CA VAL A 219 -10.80 23.82 16.42
C VAL A 219 -11.15 24.88 15.37
N ASP A 220 -10.24 25.83 15.17
CA ASP A 220 -10.31 26.77 14.05
C ASP A 220 -9.91 26.11 12.71
N ALA A 221 -10.07 26.86 11.62
CA ALA A 221 -9.75 26.39 10.27
C ALA A 221 -8.27 25.98 10.11
N THR A 222 -7.36 26.79 10.65
CA THR A 222 -5.90 26.57 10.60
C THR A 222 -5.51 25.26 11.27
N GLN A 223 -6.01 25.03 12.47
CA GLN A 223 -5.73 23.82 13.24
C GLN A 223 -6.42 22.59 12.62
N CYS A 224 -7.58 22.75 11.99
CA CYS A 224 -8.21 21.69 11.21
C CYS A 224 -7.31 21.27 10.03
N LEU A 225 -6.87 22.22 9.21
CA LEU A 225 -5.97 21.98 8.07
C LEU A 225 -4.69 21.29 8.51
N LYS A 226 -4.09 21.76 9.61
CA LYS A 226 -2.90 21.16 10.21
C LYS A 226 -3.13 19.71 10.64
N ASN A 227 -4.21 19.44 11.38
CA ASN A 227 -4.54 18.09 11.84
C ASN A 227 -4.79 17.13 10.68
N ASP A 228 -5.56 17.58 9.69
CA ASP A 228 -5.89 16.81 8.49
C ASP A 228 -4.64 16.49 7.67
N TYR A 229 -3.78 17.49 7.41
CA TYR A 229 -2.50 17.29 6.71
C TYR A 229 -1.64 16.23 7.39
N ILE A 230 -1.45 16.34 8.72
CA ILE A 230 -0.64 15.41 9.50
C ILE A 230 -1.24 14.00 9.43
N ALA A 231 -2.55 13.86 9.64
CA ALA A 231 -3.23 12.58 9.63
C ALA A 231 -3.20 11.91 8.24
N PHE A 232 -3.49 12.65 7.17
CA PHE A 232 -3.51 12.11 5.80
C PHE A 232 -2.10 11.77 5.30
N ARG A 233 -1.11 12.61 5.60
CA ARG A 233 0.30 12.30 5.33
C ARG A 233 0.74 11.06 6.10
N GLY A 234 0.42 10.98 7.38
CA GLY A 234 0.72 9.84 8.24
C GLY A 234 0.12 8.55 7.70
N TYR A 235 -1.18 8.56 7.38
CA TYR A 235 -1.90 7.40 6.86
C TYR A 235 -1.37 6.95 5.50
N GLY A 236 -1.12 7.89 4.58
CA GLY A 236 -0.51 7.59 3.29
C GLY A 236 0.87 6.94 3.43
N ASN A 237 1.69 7.42 4.36
CA ASN A 237 2.99 6.82 4.68
C ASN A 237 2.84 5.43 5.31
N LEU A 238 1.87 5.24 6.20
CA LEU A 238 1.56 3.94 6.81
C LEU A 238 1.20 2.91 5.74
N LEU A 239 0.24 3.23 4.86
CA LEU A 239 -0.20 2.33 3.79
C LEU A 239 0.94 2.01 2.81
N ASN A 240 1.77 3.01 2.46
CA ASN A 240 2.96 2.80 1.65
C ASN A 240 3.91 1.78 2.30
N ASN A 241 4.29 2.00 3.56
CA ASN A 241 5.25 1.15 4.26
C ASN A 241 4.71 -0.28 4.42
N TRP A 242 3.45 -0.45 4.82
CA TRP A 242 2.84 -1.79 4.89
C TRP A 242 2.79 -2.48 3.55
N TYR A 243 2.36 -1.80 2.48
CA TYR A 243 2.34 -2.38 1.15
C TYR A 243 3.75 -2.84 0.70
N TYR A 244 4.77 -2.01 0.94
CA TYR A 244 6.15 -2.36 0.60
C TYR A 244 6.70 -3.48 1.47
N GLU A 245 6.33 -3.56 2.75
CA GLU A 245 6.71 -4.68 3.62
C GLU A 245 6.21 -6.03 3.06
N PHE A 246 4.96 -6.09 2.58
CA PHE A 246 4.44 -7.31 1.94
C PHE A 246 4.95 -7.52 0.51
N ARG A 247 5.33 -6.45 -0.20
CA ARG A 247 5.82 -6.54 -1.58
C ARG A 247 7.29 -6.93 -1.65
N CYS A 248 8.11 -6.42 -0.74
CA CYS A 248 9.57 -6.40 -0.82
C CYS A 248 10.19 -7.16 0.36
N PRO A 249 10.07 -8.50 0.40
CA PRO A 249 10.72 -9.29 1.45
C PRO A 249 12.25 -9.29 1.26
N LEU A 250 12.99 -9.12 2.37
CA LEU A 250 14.47 -9.01 2.41
C LEU A 250 15.24 -10.05 1.58
N ASN A 251 14.77 -11.30 1.53
CA ASN A 251 15.52 -12.43 0.97
C ASN A 251 15.12 -12.76 -0.48
N LYS A 252 14.60 -11.80 -1.24
CA LYS A 252 14.23 -12.01 -2.65
C LYS A 252 14.95 -11.00 -3.55
N LYS A 253 15.27 -11.42 -4.78
CA LYS A 253 15.74 -10.51 -5.83
C LYS A 253 14.73 -9.35 -5.94
N SER A 254 15.23 -8.13 -5.78
CA SER A 254 14.42 -6.93 -5.64
C SER A 254 14.42 -6.13 -6.94
N ASP A 255 13.24 -5.64 -7.33
CA ASP A 255 13.13 -4.62 -8.37
C ASP A 255 13.63 -3.26 -7.82
N LYS A 256 13.78 -2.26 -8.71
CA LYS A 256 14.25 -0.90 -8.33
C LYS A 256 13.42 -0.29 -7.19
N LYS A 257 12.11 -0.57 -7.11
CA LYS A 257 11.22 -0.04 -6.08
C LYS A 257 11.51 -0.69 -4.72
N CYS A 258 11.70 -2.00 -4.69
CA CYS A 258 12.09 -2.72 -3.50
C CYS A 258 13.51 -2.35 -3.04
N ALA A 259 14.46 -2.18 -3.96
CA ALA A 259 15.80 -1.70 -3.64
C ALA A 259 15.77 -0.33 -2.93
N GLY A 260 14.96 0.62 -3.43
CA GLY A 260 14.76 1.92 -2.79
C GLY A 260 14.12 1.81 -1.39
N PHE A 261 13.14 0.93 -1.22
CA PHE A 261 12.54 0.67 0.10
C PHE A 261 13.56 0.09 1.09
N HIS A 262 14.37 -0.89 0.67
CA HIS A 262 15.42 -1.47 1.50
C HIS A 262 16.49 -0.44 1.88
N ALA A 263 16.92 0.39 0.93
CA ALA A 263 17.88 1.47 1.19
C ALA A 263 17.34 2.43 2.26
N LYS A 264 16.08 2.86 2.12
CA LYS A 264 15.41 3.71 3.12
C LYS A 264 15.34 3.06 4.50
N MET A 265 15.08 1.75 4.59
CA MET A 265 15.06 1.05 5.88
C MET A 265 16.47 0.92 6.50
N LYS A 266 17.50 0.68 5.68
CA LYS A 266 18.91 0.64 6.12
C LYS A 266 19.39 2.00 6.62
N GLU A 267 19.08 3.08 5.89
CA GLU A 267 19.40 4.46 6.30
C GLU A 267 18.78 4.78 7.67
N LYS A 268 17.48 4.49 7.84
CA LYS A 268 16.80 4.66 9.13
C LYS A 268 17.41 3.83 10.26
N LEU A 269 17.84 2.61 9.97
CA LEU A 269 18.55 1.76 10.93
C LEU A 269 19.89 2.38 11.34
N GLY A 270 20.65 2.92 10.37
CA GLY A 270 21.90 3.64 10.61
C GLY A 270 21.68 4.86 11.51
N ASN A 271 20.70 5.69 11.19
CA ASN A 271 20.36 6.88 11.98
C ASN A 271 19.91 6.52 13.42
N LYS A 272 19.16 5.42 13.59
CA LYS A 272 18.78 4.90 14.93
C LYS A 272 20.02 4.50 15.74
N ARG A 273 20.95 3.76 15.11
CA ARG A 273 22.21 3.33 15.76
C ARG A 273 23.10 4.51 16.11
N TYR A 274 23.22 5.49 15.23
CA TYR A 274 24.00 6.70 15.45
C TYR A 274 23.44 7.50 16.65
N LYS A 275 22.13 7.77 16.68
CA LYS A 275 21.48 8.44 17.82
C LYS A 275 21.70 7.71 19.15
N ASN A 276 21.59 6.38 19.15
CA ASN A 276 21.81 5.60 20.37
C ASN A 276 23.26 5.69 20.86
N ARG A 277 24.25 5.72 19.95
CA ARG A 277 25.67 5.90 20.33
C ARG A 277 25.90 7.27 20.94
N ASN A 278 25.38 8.32 20.31
CA ASN A 278 25.54 9.69 20.82
C ASN A 278 24.85 9.90 22.17
N ASN A 279 23.70 9.26 22.41
CA ASN A 279 23.02 9.33 23.71
C ASN A 279 23.81 8.63 24.82
N VAL A 280 24.46 7.49 24.54
CA VAL A 280 25.32 6.79 25.51
C VAL A 280 26.54 7.63 25.88
N SER A 281 27.14 8.34 24.91
CA SER A 281 28.29 9.23 25.15
C SER A 281 27.96 10.56 25.85
N ILE A 282 26.69 10.94 25.98
CA ILE A 282 26.27 12.14 26.75
C ILE A 282 25.90 11.77 28.20
N THR A 283 25.60 10.49 28.44
CA THR A 283 25.27 9.96 29.77
C THR A 283 26.43 9.20 30.44
N SER A 284 27.62 9.22 29.83
CA SER A 284 28.87 8.70 30.40
C SER A 284 29.74 9.87 30.83
#